data_AF-X6PF13-F1
#
_entry.id   AF-X6PF13-F1
#
_cell.length_a   1.000
_cell.length_b   1.000
_cell.length_c   1.000
_cell.angle_alpha   90.00
_cell.angle_beta   90.00
_cell.angle_gamma   90.00
#
_symmetry.space_group_name_H-M   'P 1'
#
loop_
_entity.id
_entity.type
_entity.pdbx_description
1 polymer ?
#
loop_
_entity_poly.entity_id
_entity_poly.type
_entity_poly.pdbx_seq_one_letter_code
_entity_poly.pdbx_strand_id
1 'polypeptide(L)'
;MEKVIRSYAAELICFQVIGPGIDVPAPDVGTGPREMAWIRDQYQMMERGDPDGPGIVTGKPREVGGIDGRIEATGLGVYFALKHFFDRIADFRNDLRFEKKFEKIEKLFVCFFFFLKKIIYHFILICICKKNKHMKICCGFGNVGYHSAKFISQDCKVIAIGEYNGYLYDGDGIDVEELRKYWIKHHTFEGYSKGTFSKEASEVLLCECDILVPAAKEMVIHENNMKSIKTKVIAEAANGPTSYQAHQYLTQNGIIILPDLYVNAGGVLVSYFEWLKNLSHVRWGRLSRRMDGNRGLAIATALKQVTTLTPGMERLITEGVIYHYYLFFFFFFSPCQIYLLIRVASCIFIYVYVCKGK
;
A
#
# COMPACT_ATOMS: atom_id res chain seq x y z
N MET A 1 -6.33 23.89 -18.25
CA MET A 1 -5.97 23.15 -17.02
C MET A 1 -4.71 23.70 -16.38
N GLU A 2 -3.58 23.78 -17.10
CA GLU A 2 -2.31 24.34 -16.57
C GLU A 2 -2.47 25.73 -15.92
N LYS A 3 -3.08 26.70 -16.61
CA LYS A 3 -3.32 28.05 -16.07
C LYS A 3 -4.05 28.03 -14.73
N VAL A 4 -5.03 27.12 -14.56
CA VAL A 4 -5.81 26.99 -13.33
C VAL A 4 -4.93 26.50 -12.18
N ILE A 5 -4.14 25.45 -12.41
CA ILE A 5 -3.25 24.90 -11.37
C ILE A 5 -2.16 25.89 -11.00
N ARG A 6 -1.62 26.60 -11.98
CA ARG A 6 -0.61 27.64 -11.74
C ARG A 6 -1.17 28.81 -10.93
N SER A 7 -2.35 29.33 -11.28
CA SER A 7 -3.03 30.36 -10.50
C SER A 7 -3.38 29.88 -9.10
N TYR A 8 -3.90 28.66 -8.96
CA TYR A 8 -4.21 28.06 -7.65
C TYR A 8 -2.95 27.95 -6.78
N ALA A 9 -1.85 27.43 -7.32
CA ALA A 9 -0.58 27.36 -6.61
C ALA A 9 -0.10 28.75 -6.19
N ALA A 10 -0.17 29.75 -7.08
CA ALA A 10 0.25 31.11 -6.77
C ALA A 10 -0.52 31.71 -5.58
N GLU A 11 -1.83 31.49 -5.51
CA GLU A 11 -2.64 31.92 -4.35
C GLU A 11 -2.19 31.21 -3.07
N LEU A 12 -2.04 29.89 -3.09
CA LEU A 12 -1.60 29.13 -1.91
C LEU A 12 -0.22 29.55 -1.40
N ILE A 13 0.69 29.89 -2.31
CA ILE A 13 2.04 30.38 -1.99
C ILE A 13 1.96 31.78 -1.40
N CYS A 14 1.16 32.67 -1.99
CA CYS A 14 0.95 34.04 -1.51
C CYS A 14 0.40 34.06 -0.08
N PHE A 15 -0.56 33.17 0.22
CA PHE A 15 -1.12 33.00 1.56
C PHE A 15 -0.24 32.16 2.51
N GLN A 16 0.94 31.74 2.08
CA GLN A 16 1.87 30.89 2.85
C GLN A 16 1.22 29.61 3.38
N VAL A 17 0.27 29.04 2.63
CA VAL A 17 -0.36 27.77 2.96
C VAL A 17 0.57 26.62 2.62
N ILE A 18 1.27 26.72 1.48
CA ILE A 18 2.22 25.70 1.01
C ILE A 18 3.65 26.23 1.02
N GLY A 19 4.61 25.37 1.36
CA GLY A 19 6.03 25.70 1.53
C GLY A 19 6.82 24.44 1.87
N PRO A 20 8.11 24.31 1.50
CA PRO A 20 8.89 23.10 1.77
C PRO A 20 8.94 22.71 3.27
N GLY A 21 8.84 23.70 4.16
CA GLY A 21 8.76 23.52 5.63
C GLY A 21 7.41 23.86 6.26
N ILE A 22 6.36 24.08 5.46
CA ILE A 22 5.00 24.44 5.95
C ILE A 22 4.04 23.30 5.64
N ASP A 23 3.67 23.17 4.37
CA ASP A 23 2.82 22.10 3.84
C ASP A 23 3.29 21.75 2.42
N VAL A 24 3.39 20.45 2.16
CA VAL A 24 4.00 19.89 0.96
C VAL A 24 2.97 19.03 0.23
N PRO A 25 2.31 19.57 -0.82
CA PRO A 25 1.28 18.84 -1.54
C PRO A 25 1.81 17.59 -2.26
N ALA A 26 0.89 16.71 -2.62
CA ALA A 26 1.16 15.48 -3.37
C ALA A 26 0.02 15.19 -4.36
N PRO A 27 0.21 14.28 -5.33
CA PRO A 27 -0.85 13.87 -6.24
C PRO A 27 -1.96 13.12 -5.52
N ASP A 28 -3.20 13.43 -5.89
CA ASP A 28 -4.43 12.72 -5.53
C ASP A 28 -5.31 12.50 -6.79
N VAL A 29 -6.54 11.98 -6.62
CA VAL A 29 -7.49 11.67 -7.69
C VAL A 29 -7.60 12.81 -8.70
N GLY A 30 -7.30 12.52 -9.96
CA GLY A 30 -7.37 13.48 -11.07
C GLY A 30 -6.12 14.35 -11.26
N THR A 31 -5.10 14.20 -10.42
CA THR A 31 -3.80 14.88 -10.55
C THR A 31 -2.65 13.87 -10.64
N GLY A 32 -1.54 14.27 -11.24
CA GLY A 32 -0.38 13.40 -11.38
C GLY A 32 0.92 14.20 -11.45
N PRO A 33 2.00 13.56 -11.94
CA PRO A 33 3.32 14.19 -11.98
C PRO A 33 3.36 15.49 -12.76
N ARG A 34 2.59 15.60 -13.85
CA ARG A 34 2.55 16.83 -14.66
C ARG A 34 2.06 18.02 -13.85
N GLU A 35 0.98 17.85 -13.08
CA GLU A 35 0.40 18.90 -12.26
C GLU A 35 1.36 19.32 -11.14
N MET A 36 2.04 18.36 -10.50
CA MET A 36 3.05 18.65 -9.47
C MET A 36 4.24 19.42 -10.04
N ALA A 37 4.66 19.13 -11.28
CA ALA A 37 5.71 19.89 -11.94
C ALA A 37 5.31 21.36 -12.14
N TRP A 38 4.06 21.65 -12.51
CA TRP A 38 3.56 23.01 -12.64
C TRP A 38 3.55 23.77 -11.32
N ILE A 39 3.13 23.13 -10.22
CA ILE A 39 3.14 23.73 -8.87
C ILE A 39 4.58 24.10 -8.48
N ARG A 40 5.51 23.16 -8.63
CA ARG A 40 6.93 23.38 -8.35
C ARG A 40 7.51 24.54 -9.16
N ASP A 41 7.23 24.58 -10.46
CA ASP A 41 7.72 25.65 -11.34
C ASP A 41 7.15 27.02 -10.94
N GLN A 42 5.88 27.11 -10.52
CA GLN A 42 5.33 28.37 -10.03
C GLN A 42 6.00 28.84 -8.75
N TYR A 43 6.23 27.94 -7.80
CA TYR A 43 6.96 28.27 -6.58
C TYR A 43 8.34 28.85 -6.89
N GLN A 44 9.12 28.20 -7.76
CA GLN A 44 10.45 28.66 -8.13
C GLN A 44 10.46 30.01 -8.87
N MET A 45 9.37 30.36 -9.56
CA MET A 45 9.23 31.66 -10.21
C MET A 45 8.97 32.80 -9.22
N MET A 46 8.20 32.51 -8.16
CA MET A 46 7.79 33.48 -7.13
C MET A 46 8.84 33.62 -6.04
N GLU A 47 9.29 32.51 -5.46
CA GLU A 47 10.28 32.46 -4.37
C GLU A 47 11.67 32.13 -4.92
N ARG A 48 12.28 33.12 -5.56
CA ARG A 48 13.60 32.96 -6.17
C ARG A 48 14.69 32.90 -5.09
N GLY A 49 15.45 31.81 -5.10
CA GLY A 49 16.63 31.65 -4.24
C GLY A 49 16.40 30.80 -3.00
N ASP A 50 15.20 30.24 -2.80
CA ASP A 50 15.00 29.20 -1.79
C ASP A 50 15.76 27.92 -2.19
N PRO A 51 16.78 27.49 -1.41
CA PRO A 51 17.49 26.25 -1.68
C PRO A 51 16.56 25.03 -1.65
N ASP A 52 15.56 25.04 -0.75
CA ASP A 52 14.63 23.94 -0.54
C ASP A 52 13.43 23.97 -1.49
N GLY A 53 13.38 24.94 -2.41
CA GLY A 53 12.29 25.10 -3.37
C GLY A 53 11.91 23.86 -4.18
N PRO A 54 12.83 22.93 -4.55
CA PRO A 54 12.46 21.65 -5.17
C PRO A 54 11.60 20.74 -4.27
N GLY A 55 11.62 20.95 -2.96
CA GLY A 55 10.86 20.23 -1.94
C GLY A 55 9.43 20.74 -1.72
N ILE A 56 8.98 21.78 -2.42
CA ILE A 56 7.64 22.36 -2.26
C ILE A 56 6.48 21.37 -2.47
N VAL A 57 6.69 20.36 -3.31
CA VAL A 57 5.66 19.38 -3.69
C VAL A 57 6.31 18.04 -3.95
N THR A 58 5.59 16.94 -3.75
CA THR A 58 6.07 15.57 -4.01
C THR A 58 5.29 14.91 -5.16
N GLY A 59 5.69 13.72 -5.62
CA GLY A 59 5.06 13.08 -6.78
C GLY A 59 5.46 13.70 -8.11
N LYS A 60 6.60 14.39 -8.16
CA LYS A 60 7.08 15.07 -9.36
C LYS A 60 7.64 14.07 -10.39
N PRO A 61 7.77 14.46 -11.67
CA PRO A 61 8.54 13.71 -12.65
C PRO A 61 10.02 13.62 -12.23
N ARG A 62 10.68 12.53 -12.65
CA ARG A 62 12.07 12.24 -12.28
C ARG A 62 13.03 13.37 -12.68
N GLU A 63 12.76 13.99 -13.82
CA GLU A 63 13.56 15.04 -14.44
C GLU A 63 13.60 16.31 -13.57
N VAL A 64 12.55 16.57 -12.78
CA VAL A 64 12.40 17.79 -11.97
C VAL A 64 12.47 17.53 -10.47
N GLY A 65 13.12 16.43 -10.05
CA GLY A 65 13.36 16.11 -8.64
C GLY A 65 12.41 15.05 -8.04
N GLY A 66 11.60 14.41 -8.88
CA GLY A 66 10.79 13.25 -8.50
C GLY A 66 11.64 12.06 -8.04
N ILE A 67 11.02 11.13 -7.30
CA ILE A 67 11.64 9.87 -6.89
C ILE A 67 11.10 8.69 -7.70
N ASP A 68 11.98 7.78 -8.05
CA ASP A 68 11.59 6.54 -8.72
C ASP A 68 10.72 5.70 -7.77
N GLY A 69 9.68 5.04 -8.28
CA GLY A 69 8.80 4.24 -7.45
C GLY A 69 7.56 4.96 -6.89
N ARG A 70 7.45 6.30 -7.05
CA ARG A 70 6.37 7.07 -6.40
C ARG A 70 4.98 6.82 -6.97
N ILE A 71 4.86 6.51 -8.26
CA ILE A 71 3.57 6.29 -8.92
C ILE A 71 2.97 4.96 -8.43
N GLU A 72 3.81 3.94 -8.30
CA GLU A 72 3.45 2.60 -7.86
C GLU A 72 3.46 2.42 -6.34
N ALA A 73 4.00 3.39 -5.58
CA ALA A 73 4.21 3.36 -4.13
C ALA A 73 2.97 2.96 -3.33
N THR A 74 1.81 3.56 -3.60
CA THR A 74 0.58 3.28 -2.86
C THR A 74 0.12 1.85 -3.11
N GLY A 75 0.11 1.38 -4.37
CA GLY A 75 -0.28 0.01 -4.69
C GLY A 75 0.71 -1.04 -4.17
N LEU A 76 2.00 -0.71 -4.14
CA LEU A 76 3.02 -1.54 -3.51
C LEU A 76 2.81 -1.61 -1.98
N GLY A 77 2.43 -0.50 -1.35
CA GLY A 77 2.04 -0.44 0.06
C GLY A 77 0.88 -1.37 0.38
N VAL A 78 -0.17 -1.37 -0.46
CA VAL A 78 -1.34 -2.26 -0.32
C VAL A 78 -0.90 -3.73 -0.38
N TYR A 79 -0.06 -4.08 -1.36
CA TYR A 79 0.48 -5.44 -1.49
C TYR A 79 1.27 -5.86 -0.24
N PHE A 80 2.19 -5.01 0.26
CA PHE A 80 2.97 -5.34 1.44
C PHE A 80 2.13 -5.39 2.72
N ALA A 81 1.13 -4.51 2.87
CA ALA A 81 0.20 -4.54 3.99
C ALA A 81 -0.58 -5.87 4.03
N LEU A 82 -1.12 -6.29 2.88
CA LEU A 82 -1.81 -7.58 2.74
C LEU A 82 -0.86 -8.75 3.03
N LYS A 83 0.31 -8.77 2.39
CA LYS A 83 1.31 -9.82 2.57
C LYS A 83 1.71 -9.96 4.04
N HIS A 84 2.04 -8.84 4.68
CA HIS A 84 2.42 -8.84 6.09
C HIS A 84 1.28 -9.34 6.98
N PHE A 85 0.06 -8.89 6.74
CA PHE A 85 -1.13 -9.35 7.47
C PHE A 85 -1.28 -10.87 7.38
N PHE A 86 -1.18 -11.46 6.17
CA PHE A 86 -1.28 -12.91 6.00
C PHE A 86 -0.09 -13.70 6.55
N ASP A 87 1.13 -13.18 6.41
CA ASP A 87 2.33 -13.82 6.97
C ASP A 87 2.24 -13.90 8.50
N ARG A 88 1.79 -12.82 9.16
CA ARG A 88 1.57 -12.81 10.62
C ARG A 88 0.49 -13.79 11.07
N ILE A 89 -0.57 -13.91 10.29
CA ILE A 89 -1.63 -14.88 10.55
C ILE A 89 -1.08 -16.31 10.47
N ALA A 90 -0.21 -16.59 9.50
CA ALA A 90 0.43 -17.88 9.36
C ALA A 90 1.35 -18.19 10.55
N ASP A 91 2.12 -17.19 11.03
CA ASP A 91 2.96 -17.30 12.22
C ASP A 91 2.13 -17.58 13.48
N PHE A 92 1.07 -16.80 13.72
CA PHE A 92 0.15 -17.03 14.85
C PHE A 92 -0.45 -18.44 14.82
N ARG A 93 -0.74 -18.99 13.65
CA ARG A 93 -1.23 -20.37 13.50
C ARG A 93 -0.16 -21.39 13.91
N ASN A 94 1.11 -21.14 13.60
CA ASN A 94 2.21 -22.01 13.97
C ASN A 94 2.49 -21.95 15.48
N ASP A 95 2.43 -20.75 16.06
CA ASP A 95 2.56 -20.53 17.51
C ASP A 95 1.42 -21.22 18.28
N LEU A 96 0.17 -21.11 17.79
CA LEU A 96 -0.99 -21.81 18.37
C LEU A 96 -0.91 -23.34 18.21
N ARG A 97 -0.29 -23.85 17.13
CA ARG A 97 -0.02 -25.30 17.00
C ARG A 97 1.02 -25.75 18.01
N PHE A 98 1.99 -24.89 18.33
CA PHE A 98 2.95 -25.12 19.41
C PHE A 98 2.25 -25.10 20.78
N GLU A 99 1.40 -24.11 21.06
CA GLU A 99 0.61 -24.04 22.29
C GLU A 99 -0.34 -25.24 22.45
N LYS A 100 -1.01 -25.70 21.39
CA LYS A 100 -1.84 -26.93 21.42
C LYS A 100 -1.05 -28.20 21.72
N LYS A 101 0.25 -28.20 21.43
CA LYS A 101 1.17 -29.29 21.80
C LYS A 101 1.52 -29.23 23.30
N PHE A 102 1.41 -28.05 23.90
CA PHE A 102 1.61 -27.79 25.34
C PHE A 102 0.30 -27.81 26.16
N GLU A 103 -0.87 -27.71 25.53
CA GLU A 103 -2.21 -27.78 26.17
C GLU A 103 -2.52 -29.14 26.85
N LYS A 104 -1.61 -30.12 26.75
CA LYS A 104 -1.61 -31.31 27.60
C LYS A 104 -1.14 -31.02 29.04
N ILE A 105 -0.63 -29.82 29.31
CA ILE A 105 -0.15 -29.36 30.61
C ILE A 105 -0.83 -28.01 30.88
N GLU A 106 -1.54 -27.94 32.00
CA GLU A 106 -2.17 -26.76 32.61
C GLU A 106 -3.53 -26.28 32.08
N LYS A 107 -4.56 -26.81 32.76
CA LYS A 107 -5.81 -26.09 33.04
C LYS A 107 -5.55 -25.07 34.15
N LEU A 108 -5.72 -23.77 33.89
CA LEU A 108 -6.32 -22.88 34.89
C LEU A 108 -6.83 -21.56 34.27
N PHE A 109 -8.16 -21.43 34.30
CA PHE A 109 -8.95 -20.20 34.50
C PHE A 109 -8.32 -18.86 34.07
N VAL A 110 -8.80 -18.30 32.95
CA VAL A 110 -9.11 -16.86 32.69
C VAL A 110 -9.46 -16.62 31.20
N CYS A 111 -9.08 -17.52 30.28
CA CYS A 111 -9.23 -17.28 28.83
C CYS A 111 -10.60 -17.58 28.19
N PHE A 112 -11.58 -18.13 28.92
CA PHE A 112 -12.78 -18.73 28.30
C PHE A 112 -13.71 -17.70 27.61
N PHE A 113 -13.72 -16.44 28.04
CA PHE A 113 -14.61 -15.41 27.48
C PHE A 113 -14.07 -14.75 26.18
N PHE A 114 -12.75 -14.70 25.99
CA PHE A 114 -12.13 -14.22 24.75
C PHE A 114 -12.06 -15.29 23.65
N PHE A 115 -12.22 -16.56 24.01
CA PHE A 115 -11.99 -17.70 23.12
C PHE A 115 -13.09 -17.86 22.05
N LEU A 116 -14.35 -17.58 22.38
CA LEU A 116 -15.50 -17.80 21.49
C LEU A 116 -15.54 -16.88 20.27
N LYS A 117 -15.19 -15.58 20.39
CA LYS A 117 -15.02 -14.70 19.23
C LYS A 117 -13.80 -15.09 18.39
N LYS A 118 -12.72 -15.51 19.05
CA LYS A 118 -11.46 -15.89 18.41
C LYS A 118 -11.62 -17.13 17.51
N ILE A 119 -12.48 -18.09 17.88
CA ILE A 119 -12.72 -19.30 17.08
C ILE A 119 -13.34 -19.01 15.71
N ILE A 120 -14.28 -18.05 15.62
CA ILE A 120 -14.94 -17.70 14.35
C ILE A 120 -13.93 -17.03 13.39
N TYR A 121 -13.16 -16.05 13.88
CA TYR A 121 -12.07 -15.44 13.10
C TYR A 121 -10.99 -16.47 12.73
N HIS A 122 -10.68 -17.41 13.64
CA HIS A 122 -9.68 -18.46 13.42
C HIS A 122 -10.11 -19.45 12.33
N PHE A 123 -11.39 -19.81 12.25
CA PHE A 123 -11.89 -20.70 11.18
C PHE A 123 -11.86 -20.02 9.80
N ILE A 124 -12.24 -18.74 9.73
CA ILE A 124 -12.15 -17.93 8.50
C ILE A 124 -10.68 -17.79 8.05
N LEU A 125 -9.76 -17.49 8.99
CA LEU A 125 -8.31 -17.41 8.75
C LEU A 125 -7.72 -18.74 8.24
N ILE A 126 -8.09 -19.86 8.86
CA ILE A 126 -7.59 -21.20 8.47
C ILE A 126 -8.00 -21.54 7.04
N CYS A 127 -9.19 -21.11 6.61
CA CYS A 127 -9.67 -21.31 5.25
C CYS A 127 -8.94 -20.43 4.21
N ILE A 128 -8.57 -19.20 4.56
CA ILE A 128 -7.86 -18.27 3.66
C ILE A 128 -6.40 -18.71 3.43
N CYS A 129 -5.72 -19.29 4.43
CA CYS A 129 -4.32 -19.71 4.33
C CYS A 129 -4.05 -20.99 3.52
N LYS A 130 -5.00 -21.54 2.75
CA LYS A 130 -4.74 -22.71 1.88
C LYS A 130 -4.37 -22.26 0.46
N LYS A 131 -3.05 -22.21 0.20
CA LYS A 131 -2.36 -22.05 -1.10
C LYS A 131 -2.70 -20.74 -1.86
N ASN A 132 -1.79 -19.77 -1.76
CA ASN A 132 -1.84 -18.40 -2.30
C ASN A 132 -2.35 -18.25 -3.76
N LYS A 133 -2.24 -19.26 -4.63
CA LYS A 133 -2.69 -19.19 -6.04
C LYS A 133 -4.20 -19.27 -6.28
N HIS A 134 -5.03 -19.46 -5.24
CA HIS A 134 -6.49 -19.55 -5.38
C HIS A 134 -7.27 -18.37 -4.78
N MET A 135 -6.60 -17.41 -4.15
CA MET A 135 -7.29 -16.25 -3.59
C MET A 135 -7.84 -15.36 -4.69
N LYS A 136 -9.14 -15.10 -4.60
CA LYS A 136 -9.91 -14.28 -5.55
C LYS A 136 -9.95 -12.84 -5.06
N ILE A 137 -9.60 -11.90 -5.92
CA ILE A 137 -9.46 -10.49 -5.54
C ILE A 137 -10.23 -9.57 -6.49
N CYS A 138 -10.91 -8.59 -5.91
CA CYS A 138 -11.61 -7.52 -6.61
C CYS A 138 -10.96 -6.16 -6.31
N CYS A 139 -10.61 -5.41 -7.36
CA CYS A 139 -9.92 -4.12 -7.23
C CYS A 139 -10.55 -3.03 -8.11
N GLY A 140 -10.40 -1.76 -7.71
CA GLY A 140 -10.53 -0.64 -8.66
C GLY A 140 -9.37 -0.62 -9.69
N PHE A 141 -9.49 0.13 -10.80
CA PHE A 141 -8.45 0.22 -11.85
C PHE A 141 -7.75 1.59 -11.99
N GLY A 142 -7.96 2.50 -11.03
CA GLY A 142 -7.22 3.76 -10.93
C GLY A 142 -5.72 3.53 -10.70
N ASN A 143 -4.92 4.59 -10.51
CA ASN A 143 -3.47 4.43 -10.30
C ASN A 143 -3.16 3.47 -9.14
N VAL A 144 -3.78 3.66 -7.98
CA VAL A 144 -3.61 2.78 -6.82
C VAL A 144 -4.10 1.36 -7.16
N GLY A 145 -5.31 1.25 -7.70
CA GLY A 145 -5.94 -0.03 -8.00
C GLY A 145 -5.18 -0.89 -9.02
N TYR A 146 -4.70 -0.28 -10.12
CA TYR A 146 -3.87 -0.94 -11.13
C TYR A 146 -2.55 -1.45 -10.51
N HIS A 147 -1.83 -0.62 -9.76
CA HIS A 147 -0.57 -1.03 -9.15
C HIS A 147 -0.78 -2.11 -8.08
N SER A 148 -1.82 -1.98 -7.25
CA SER A 148 -2.23 -3.03 -6.31
C SER A 148 -2.50 -4.34 -7.05
N ALA A 149 -3.37 -4.32 -8.07
CA ALA A 149 -3.70 -5.51 -8.86
C ALA A 149 -2.47 -6.13 -9.52
N LYS A 150 -1.55 -5.30 -10.04
CA LYS A 150 -0.29 -5.76 -10.66
C LYS A 150 0.64 -6.49 -9.69
N PHE A 151 0.83 -5.97 -8.48
CA PHE A 151 1.70 -6.61 -7.51
C PHE A 151 1.04 -7.84 -6.90
N ILE A 152 -0.26 -7.76 -6.62
CA ILE A 152 -1.00 -8.87 -6.05
C ILE A 152 -1.16 -10.03 -7.05
N SER A 153 -1.27 -9.76 -8.36
CA SER A 153 -1.38 -10.81 -9.39
C SER A 153 -0.15 -11.73 -9.49
N GLN A 154 0.98 -11.35 -8.88
CA GLN A 154 2.17 -12.19 -8.80
C GLN A 154 1.96 -13.39 -7.86
N ASP A 155 1.16 -13.21 -6.82
CA ASP A 155 0.94 -14.22 -5.77
C ASP A 155 -0.49 -14.80 -5.77
N CYS A 156 -1.48 -14.00 -6.18
CA CYS A 156 -2.92 -14.29 -6.10
C CYS A 156 -3.62 -14.10 -7.46
N LYS A 157 -4.88 -14.54 -7.58
CA LYS A 157 -5.70 -14.35 -8.79
C LYS A 157 -6.60 -13.12 -8.65
N VAL A 158 -6.37 -12.13 -9.50
CA VAL A 158 -7.30 -11.00 -9.65
C VAL A 158 -8.43 -11.43 -10.56
N ILE A 159 -9.66 -11.51 -10.05
CA ILE A 159 -10.82 -12.03 -10.79
C ILE A 159 -11.75 -10.92 -11.30
N ALA A 160 -11.57 -9.71 -10.80
CA ALA A 160 -12.56 -8.66 -10.89
C ALA A 160 -11.87 -7.30 -10.83
N ILE A 161 -12.11 -6.47 -11.84
CA ILE A 161 -11.54 -5.12 -11.94
C ILE A 161 -12.65 -4.14 -12.32
N GLY A 162 -12.81 -3.07 -11.54
CA GLY A 162 -13.82 -2.03 -11.77
C GLY A 162 -13.21 -0.66 -12.02
N GLU A 163 -13.84 0.11 -12.89
CA GLU A 163 -13.53 1.52 -13.15
C GLU A 163 -14.82 2.30 -13.41
N TYR A 164 -14.76 3.64 -13.44
CA TYR A 164 -15.95 4.50 -13.54
C TYR A 164 -16.91 4.18 -14.70
N ASN A 165 -16.44 3.55 -15.78
CA ASN A 165 -17.24 3.22 -16.96
C ASN A 165 -17.54 1.72 -17.13
N GLY A 166 -17.19 0.90 -16.15
CA GLY A 166 -17.62 -0.50 -16.13
C GLY A 166 -16.75 -1.42 -15.30
N TYR A 167 -17.16 -2.68 -15.30
CA TYR A 167 -16.63 -3.74 -14.49
C TYR A 167 -16.28 -4.94 -15.38
N LEU A 168 -15.12 -5.54 -15.16
CA LEU A 168 -14.66 -6.74 -15.85
C LEU A 168 -14.50 -7.88 -14.84
N TYR A 169 -15.11 -9.03 -15.13
CA TYR A 169 -15.02 -10.25 -14.34
C TYR A 169 -14.46 -11.41 -15.15
N ASP A 170 -13.48 -12.12 -14.59
CA ASP A 170 -12.98 -13.39 -15.11
C ASP A 170 -12.69 -14.35 -13.95
N GLY A 171 -13.41 -15.47 -13.90
CA GLY A 171 -13.25 -16.48 -12.86
C GLY A 171 -11.91 -17.21 -12.90
N ASP A 172 -11.26 -17.26 -14.07
CA ASP A 172 -9.96 -17.92 -14.23
C ASP A 172 -8.78 -17.00 -13.87
N GLY A 173 -9.02 -15.69 -13.90
CA GLY A 173 -8.11 -14.62 -13.53
C GLY A 173 -7.80 -13.67 -14.68
N ILE A 174 -7.64 -12.39 -14.36
CA ILE A 174 -7.39 -11.32 -15.31
C ILE A 174 -5.89 -11.04 -15.42
N ASP A 175 -5.36 -10.99 -16.65
CA ASP A 175 -4.02 -10.45 -16.91
C ASP A 175 -4.07 -8.92 -16.83
N VAL A 176 -3.58 -8.40 -15.70
CA VAL A 176 -3.60 -6.97 -15.37
C VAL A 176 -2.75 -6.13 -16.33
N GLU A 177 -1.63 -6.67 -16.85
CA GLU A 177 -0.76 -5.94 -17.76
C GLU A 177 -1.33 -5.88 -19.18
N GLU A 178 -1.92 -6.99 -19.65
CA GLU A 178 -2.65 -7.03 -20.92
C GLU A 178 -3.84 -6.06 -20.87
N LEU A 179 -4.63 -6.11 -19.79
CA LEU A 179 -5.78 -5.22 -19.60
C LEU A 179 -5.36 -3.74 -19.56
N ARG A 180 -4.23 -3.42 -18.92
CA ARG A 180 -3.74 -2.03 -18.90
C ARG A 180 -3.35 -1.53 -20.29
N LYS A 181 -2.72 -2.37 -21.11
CA LYS A 181 -2.39 -2.01 -22.50
C LYS A 181 -3.66 -1.76 -23.33
N TYR A 182 -4.72 -2.54 -23.09
CA TYR A 182 -6.02 -2.33 -23.71
C TYR A 182 -6.65 -1.01 -23.25
N TRP A 183 -6.70 -0.77 -21.93
CA TRP A 183 -7.24 0.45 -21.33
C TRP A 183 -6.57 1.73 -21.85
N ILE A 184 -5.25 1.73 -22.01
CA ILE A 184 -4.51 2.89 -22.55
C ILE A 184 -4.94 3.24 -23.97
N LYS A 185 -5.38 2.25 -24.77
CA LYS A 185 -5.80 2.46 -26.17
C LYS A 185 -7.28 2.79 -26.31
N HIS A 186 -8.12 2.12 -25.53
CA HIS A 186 -9.58 2.16 -25.72
C HIS A 186 -10.31 2.97 -24.65
N HIS A 187 -9.68 3.23 -23.50
CA HIS A 187 -10.28 3.90 -22.35
C HIS A 187 -11.60 3.26 -21.85
N THR A 188 -11.81 1.98 -22.13
CA THR A 188 -12.95 1.18 -21.71
C THR A 188 -12.52 -0.28 -21.57
N PHE A 189 -13.31 -1.08 -20.86
CA PHE A 189 -13.20 -2.54 -20.85
C PHE A 189 -14.15 -3.20 -21.85
N GLU A 190 -15.08 -2.43 -22.45
CA GLU A 190 -16.02 -2.92 -23.45
C GLU A 190 -15.27 -3.43 -24.69
N GLY A 191 -15.52 -4.68 -25.08
CA GLY A 191 -14.83 -5.32 -26.21
C GLY A 191 -13.46 -5.92 -25.88
N TYR A 192 -13.06 -5.98 -24.60
CA TYR A 192 -11.91 -6.78 -24.20
C TYR A 192 -12.19 -8.27 -24.40
N SER A 193 -11.22 -9.01 -24.94
CA SER A 193 -11.44 -10.37 -25.47
C SER A 193 -11.61 -11.45 -24.40
N LYS A 194 -11.24 -11.18 -23.13
CA LYS A 194 -11.29 -12.13 -22.02
C LYS A 194 -12.11 -11.59 -20.87
N GLY A 195 -12.97 -12.42 -20.29
CA GLY A 195 -13.86 -12.04 -19.21
C GLY A 195 -15.21 -11.48 -19.68
N THR A 196 -16.09 -11.25 -18.72
CA THR A 196 -17.43 -10.68 -18.91
C THR A 196 -17.43 -9.22 -18.49
N PHE A 197 -17.83 -8.34 -19.41
CA PHE A 197 -17.95 -6.90 -19.16
C PHE A 197 -19.38 -6.54 -18.73
N SER A 198 -19.49 -5.68 -17.72
CA SER A 198 -20.72 -5.04 -17.28
C SER A 198 -20.53 -3.52 -17.24
N LYS A 199 -21.58 -2.75 -17.53
CA LYS A 199 -21.54 -1.27 -17.48
C LYS A 199 -21.69 -0.74 -16.04
N GLU A 200 -22.31 -1.50 -15.14
CA GLU A 200 -22.45 -1.10 -13.74
C GLU A 200 -21.12 -1.30 -12.97
N ALA A 201 -20.34 -0.23 -12.83
CA ALA A 201 -19.07 -0.22 -12.09
C ALA A 201 -19.20 -0.67 -10.61
N SER A 202 -20.35 -0.42 -9.99
CA SER A 202 -20.62 -0.76 -8.58
C SER A 202 -20.67 -2.26 -8.32
N GLU A 203 -20.89 -3.08 -9.36
CA GLU A 203 -20.94 -4.54 -9.24
C GLU A 203 -19.60 -5.14 -8.80
N VAL A 204 -18.47 -4.44 -9.03
CA VAL A 204 -17.15 -4.88 -8.57
C VAL A 204 -17.11 -5.13 -7.06
N LEU A 205 -17.84 -4.33 -6.28
CA LEU A 205 -17.89 -4.43 -4.81
C LEU A 205 -18.72 -5.61 -4.33
N LEU A 206 -19.64 -6.09 -5.18
CA LEU A 206 -20.58 -7.17 -4.88
C LEU A 206 -20.05 -8.54 -5.33
N CYS A 207 -18.95 -8.56 -6.07
CA CYS A 207 -18.32 -9.77 -6.54
C CYS A 207 -17.84 -10.64 -5.37
N GLU A 208 -18.13 -11.94 -5.45
CA GLU A 208 -17.72 -12.91 -4.44
C GLU A 208 -16.21 -13.16 -4.51
N CYS A 209 -15.50 -12.67 -3.49
CA CYS A 209 -14.04 -12.70 -3.44
C CYS A 209 -13.51 -12.99 -2.03
N ASP A 210 -12.24 -13.33 -1.93
CA ASP A 210 -11.59 -13.49 -0.62
C ASP A 210 -11.11 -12.14 -0.08
N ILE A 211 -10.58 -11.28 -0.97
CA ILE A 211 -10.13 -9.92 -0.64
C ILE A 211 -10.78 -8.91 -1.56
N LEU A 212 -11.39 -7.89 -0.97
CA LEU A 212 -11.87 -6.69 -1.65
C LEU A 212 -10.91 -5.52 -1.41
N VAL A 213 -10.44 -4.88 -2.48
CA VAL A 213 -9.53 -3.72 -2.43
C VAL A 213 -10.23 -2.50 -3.04
N PRO A 214 -11.02 -1.74 -2.25
CA PRO A 214 -11.62 -0.50 -2.73
C PRO A 214 -10.51 0.54 -2.98
N ALA A 215 -10.37 0.96 -4.23
CA ALA A 215 -9.29 1.84 -4.70
C ALA A 215 -9.79 2.98 -5.61
N ALA A 216 -11.06 3.40 -5.42
CA ALA A 216 -11.73 4.37 -6.27
C ALA A 216 -12.00 5.70 -5.54
N LYS A 217 -13.16 5.84 -4.89
CA LYS A 217 -13.59 7.04 -4.16
C LYS A 217 -13.86 6.70 -2.69
N GLU A 218 -14.02 7.75 -1.89
CA GLU A 218 -14.53 7.67 -0.53
C GLU A 218 -15.98 7.16 -0.50
N MET A 219 -16.39 6.56 0.63
CA MET A 219 -17.77 6.17 0.95
C MET A 219 -18.44 5.24 -0.08
N VAL A 220 -17.64 4.44 -0.80
CA VAL A 220 -18.14 3.44 -1.77
C VAL A 220 -18.82 2.25 -1.09
N ILE A 221 -18.50 1.98 0.17
CA ILE A 221 -19.16 0.97 1.01
C ILE A 221 -19.98 1.71 2.06
N HIS A 222 -21.31 1.58 1.99
CA HIS A 222 -22.27 2.32 2.80
C HIS A 222 -23.47 1.44 3.20
N GLU A 223 -24.43 1.99 3.94
CA GLU A 223 -25.55 1.24 4.55
C GLU A 223 -26.37 0.45 3.52
N ASN A 224 -26.52 1.00 2.31
CA ASN A 224 -27.35 0.39 1.27
C ASN A 224 -26.70 -0.82 0.59
N ASN A 225 -25.37 -0.96 0.60
CA ASN A 225 -24.67 -2.05 -0.10
C ASN A 225 -23.88 -2.98 0.85
N MET A 226 -23.67 -2.59 2.11
CA MET A 226 -22.89 -3.38 3.09
C MET A 226 -23.38 -4.82 3.27
N LYS A 227 -24.69 -5.07 3.10
CA LYS A 227 -25.29 -6.41 3.24
C LYS A 227 -24.99 -7.32 2.05
N SER A 228 -24.69 -6.73 0.89
CA SER A 228 -24.47 -7.45 -0.36
C SER A 228 -22.99 -7.76 -0.60
N ILE A 229 -22.08 -7.23 0.24
CA ILE A 229 -20.64 -7.48 0.15
C ILE A 229 -20.32 -8.90 0.60
N LYS A 230 -19.74 -9.67 -0.31
CA LYS A 230 -19.35 -11.07 -0.09
C LYS A 230 -17.83 -11.20 -0.11
N THR A 231 -17.19 -10.78 0.97
CA THR A 231 -15.75 -10.87 1.14
C THR A 231 -15.35 -11.28 2.54
N LYS A 232 -14.09 -11.71 2.73
CA LYS A 232 -13.55 -12.04 4.05
C LYS A 232 -12.63 -10.96 4.58
N VAL A 233 -11.92 -10.27 3.68
CA VAL A 233 -10.97 -9.20 4.02
C VAL A 233 -11.23 -8.00 3.10
N ILE A 234 -11.31 -6.80 3.69
CA ILE A 234 -11.35 -5.53 2.97
C ILE A 234 -10.03 -4.82 3.25
N ALA A 235 -9.30 -4.43 2.21
CA ALA A 235 -8.08 -3.64 2.32
C ALA A 235 -8.29 -2.26 1.72
N GLU A 236 -8.46 -1.27 2.59
CA GLU A 236 -8.83 0.09 2.21
C GLU A 236 -7.67 0.81 1.51
N ALA A 237 -7.65 0.76 0.17
CA ALA A 237 -6.61 1.39 -0.62
C ALA A 237 -6.94 2.85 -0.98
N ALA A 238 -8.22 3.21 -1.02
CA ALA A 238 -8.70 4.59 -1.06
C ALA A 238 -8.73 5.20 0.36
N ASN A 239 -8.85 6.52 0.45
CA ASN A 239 -9.09 7.22 1.72
C ASN A 239 -10.58 7.12 2.07
N GLY A 240 -10.90 6.62 3.27
CA GLY A 240 -12.27 6.48 3.78
C GLY A 240 -13.27 5.80 2.84
N PRO A 241 -13.00 4.61 2.26
CA PRO A 241 -13.93 3.95 1.36
C PRO A 241 -15.18 3.39 2.06
N THR A 242 -15.14 3.22 3.39
CA THR A 242 -16.19 2.57 4.17
C THR A 242 -16.86 3.56 5.12
N SER A 243 -18.19 3.65 5.10
CA SER A 243 -18.95 4.44 6.08
C SER A 243 -18.85 3.84 7.49
N TYR A 244 -19.03 4.67 8.51
CA TYR A 244 -18.96 4.22 9.91
C TYR A 244 -19.94 3.08 10.20
N GLN A 245 -21.18 3.20 9.74
CA GLN A 245 -22.24 2.22 9.90
C GLN A 245 -21.88 0.91 9.18
N ALA A 246 -21.35 1.00 7.96
CA ALA A 246 -20.90 -0.16 7.21
C ALA A 246 -19.72 -0.85 7.89
N HIS A 247 -18.74 -0.10 8.40
CA HIS A 247 -17.60 -0.64 9.13
C HIS A 247 -18.06 -1.44 10.37
N GLN A 248 -19.00 -0.90 11.15
CA GLN A 248 -19.56 -1.60 12.32
C GLN A 248 -20.25 -2.90 11.92
N TYR A 249 -21.11 -2.85 10.90
CA TYR A 249 -21.84 -4.02 10.43
C TYR A 249 -20.90 -5.11 9.90
N LEU A 250 -19.96 -4.75 9.02
CA LEU A 250 -19.04 -5.70 8.38
C LEU A 250 -18.14 -6.38 9.43
N THR A 251 -17.62 -5.60 10.39
CA THR A 251 -16.79 -6.13 11.49
C THR A 251 -17.58 -7.09 12.39
N GLN A 252 -18.84 -6.76 12.72
CA GLN A 252 -19.72 -7.64 13.49
C GLN A 252 -20.03 -8.96 12.77
N ASN A 253 -20.10 -8.93 11.44
CA ASN A 253 -20.28 -10.12 10.60
C ASN A 253 -18.97 -10.90 10.34
N GLY A 254 -17.88 -10.56 11.04
CA GLY A 254 -16.62 -11.30 10.97
C GLY A 254 -15.74 -10.97 9.77
N ILE A 255 -16.07 -9.91 9.01
CA ILE A 255 -15.21 -9.40 7.93
C ILE A 255 -14.09 -8.58 8.55
N ILE A 256 -12.86 -8.81 8.08
CA ILE A 256 -11.68 -8.09 8.57
C ILE A 256 -11.45 -6.87 7.69
N ILE A 257 -11.38 -5.69 8.29
CA ILE A 257 -11.07 -4.44 7.58
C ILE A 257 -9.67 -4.01 7.95
N LEU A 258 -8.79 -3.87 6.95
CA LEU A 258 -7.48 -3.26 7.10
C LEU A 258 -7.64 -1.75 6.81
N PRO A 259 -7.32 -0.88 7.78
CA PRO A 259 -7.64 0.54 7.71
C PRO A 259 -6.79 1.25 6.66
N ASP A 260 -7.38 2.27 6.05
CA ASP A 260 -6.77 3.14 5.04
C ASP A 260 -5.42 3.72 5.49
N LEU A 261 -5.36 4.27 6.70
CA LEU A 261 -4.17 4.85 7.34
C LEU A 261 -2.96 3.91 7.33
N TYR A 262 -3.20 2.61 7.29
CA TYR A 262 -2.14 1.59 7.21
C TYR A 262 -1.89 1.14 5.76
N VAL A 263 -2.96 0.79 5.05
CA VAL A 263 -2.89 0.10 3.75
C VAL A 263 -2.38 1.02 2.65
N ASN A 264 -2.79 2.29 2.63
CA ASN A 264 -2.44 3.25 1.59
C ASN A 264 -1.21 4.14 1.92
N ALA A 265 -0.63 3.97 3.12
CA ALA A 265 0.47 4.79 3.64
C ALA A 265 1.74 4.76 2.78
N GLY A 266 1.87 3.77 1.89
CA GLY A 266 2.99 3.66 0.96
C GLY A 266 3.22 4.90 0.11
N GLY A 267 2.15 5.59 -0.32
CA GLY A 267 2.26 6.82 -1.10
C GLY A 267 2.92 7.96 -0.32
N VAL A 268 2.45 8.19 0.90
CA VAL A 268 2.99 9.21 1.83
C VAL A 268 4.43 8.92 2.20
N LEU A 269 4.76 7.65 2.45
CA LEU A 269 6.10 7.22 2.80
C LEU A 269 7.12 7.51 1.69
N VAL A 270 6.76 7.26 0.42
CA VAL A 270 7.63 7.59 -0.71
C VAL A 270 7.67 9.08 -1.00
N SER A 271 6.57 9.80 -0.80
CA SER A 271 6.56 11.26 -0.81
C SER A 271 7.53 11.85 0.21
N TYR A 272 7.57 11.30 1.43
CA TYR A 272 8.53 11.71 2.45
C TYR A 272 9.98 11.51 2.00
N PHE A 273 10.30 10.36 1.38
CA PHE A 273 11.63 10.14 0.81
C PHE A 273 11.95 11.06 -0.36
N GLU A 274 10.98 11.38 -1.21
CA GLU A 274 11.15 12.37 -2.27
C GLU A 274 11.47 13.75 -1.68
N TRP A 275 10.77 14.14 -0.63
CA TRP A 275 11.00 15.40 0.07
C TRP A 275 12.41 15.44 0.68
N LEU A 276 12.81 14.42 1.45
CA LEU A 276 14.17 14.30 1.99
C LEU A 276 15.25 14.33 0.92
N LYS A 277 15.03 13.64 -0.20
CA LYS A 277 15.94 13.68 -1.36
C LYS A 277 16.12 15.10 -1.86
N ASN A 278 15.03 15.84 -2.01
CA ASN A 278 15.06 17.20 -2.54
C ASN A 278 15.78 18.17 -1.59
N LEU A 279 15.55 18.06 -0.28
CA LEU A 279 16.29 18.84 0.74
C LEU A 279 17.77 18.50 0.80
N SER A 280 18.13 17.22 0.63
CA SER A 280 19.54 16.80 0.71
C SER A 280 20.39 17.29 -0.47
N HIS A 281 19.76 17.72 -1.57
CA HIS A 281 20.38 18.09 -2.85
C HIS A 281 21.37 17.06 -3.46
N VAL A 282 21.47 15.87 -2.88
CA VAL A 282 22.41 14.82 -3.26
C VAL A 282 21.64 13.56 -3.61
N ARG A 283 22.01 12.93 -4.72
CA ARG A 283 21.54 11.57 -4.98
C ARG A 283 22.19 10.63 -3.94
N TRP A 284 21.40 10.08 -3.02
CA TRP A 284 21.79 8.98 -2.12
C TRP A 284 22.65 7.92 -2.82
N GLY A 285 23.66 7.46 -2.10
CA GLY A 285 24.67 6.53 -2.60
C GLY A 285 25.68 7.15 -3.57
N ARG A 286 25.47 8.34 -4.16
CA ARG A 286 26.41 8.91 -5.16
C ARG A 286 27.79 9.18 -4.58
N LEU A 287 27.87 9.67 -3.34
CA LEU A 287 29.13 9.99 -2.68
C LEU A 287 29.86 8.75 -2.18
N SER A 288 29.13 7.73 -1.71
CA SER A 288 29.71 6.55 -1.07
C SER A 288 29.87 5.35 -2.00
N ARG A 289 29.25 5.32 -3.19
CA ARG A 289 29.20 4.14 -4.09
C ARG A 289 30.55 3.45 -4.31
N ARG A 290 31.61 4.23 -4.53
CA ARG A 290 32.95 3.67 -4.77
C ARG A 290 33.55 3.07 -3.49
N MET A 291 33.36 3.73 -2.36
CA MET A 291 33.83 3.24 -1.06
C MET A 291 33.05 1.99 -0.63
N ASP A 292 31.73 2.03 -0.75
CA ASP A 292 30.85 0.91 -0.43
C ASP A 292 31.13 -0.27 -1.36
N GLY A 293 31.37 -0.02 -2.65
CA GLY A 293 31.73 -1.08 -3.58
C GLY A 293 33.06 -1.74 -3.29
N ASN A 294 34.09 -0.95 -2.95
CA ASN A 294 35.39 -1.48 -2.55
C ASN A 294 35.31 -2.28 -1.24
N ARG A 295 34.54 -1.78 -0.25
CA ARG A 295 34.27 -2.50 1.01
C ARG A 295 33.51 -3.79 0.76
N GLY A 296 32.46 -3.74 -0.06
CA GLY A 296 31.65 -4.89 -0.44
C GLY A 296 32.48 -5.96 -1.13
N LEU A 297 33.39 -5.57 -2.02
CA LEU A 297 34.32 -6.48 -2.67
C LEU A 297 35.28 -7.14 -1.67
N ALA A 298 35.83 -6.37 -0.72
CA ALA A 298 36.70 -6.93 0.32
C ALA A 298 35.96 -7.95 1.20
N ILE A 299 34.71 -7.65 1.58
CA ILE A 299 33.84 -8.55 2.35
C ILE A 299 33.51 -9.81 1.54
N ALA A 300 33.09 -9.66 0.28
CA ALA A 300 32.78 -10.79 -0.60
C ALA A 300 34.00 -11.70 -0.80
N THR A 301 35.19 -11.11 -0.96
CA THR A 301 36.45 -11.85 -1.07
C THR A 301 36.75 -12.66 0.19
N ALA A 302 36.59 -12.05 1.37
CA ALA A 302 36.76 -12.74 2.64
C ALA A 302 35.74 -13.88 2.83
N LEU A 303 34.48 -13.65 2.48
CA LEU A 303 33.42 -14.65 2.59
C LEU A 303 33.62 -15.83 1.64
N LYS A 304 34.16 -15.59 0.43
CA LYS A 304 34.51 -16.65 -0.54
C LYS A 304 35.57 -17.63 -0.01
N GLN A 305 36.41 -17.20 0.93
CA GLN A 305 37.39 -18.09 1.57
C GLN A 305 36.74 -19.06 2.56
N VAL A 306 35.58 -18.70 3.13
CA VAL A 306 34.90 -19.48 4.17
C VAL A 306 33.70 -20.26 3.61
N THR A 307 33.04 -19.72 2.58
CA THR A 307 31.79 -20.27 2.02
C THR A 307 31.69 -20.01 0.52
N THR A 308 30.92 -20.82 -0.19
CA THR A 308 30.55 -20.55 -1.59
C THR A 308 29.41 -19.54 -1.67
N LEU A 309 29.73 -18.32 -2.10
CA LEU A 309 28.75 -17.28 -2.40
C LEU A 309 28.11 -17.50 -3.78
N THR A 310 26.80 -17.34 -3.87
CA THR A 310 26.11 -17.28 -5.16
C THR A 310 26.37 -15.94 -5.85
N PRO A 311 26.35 -15.87 -7.19
CA PRO A 311 26.58 -14.62 -7.93
C PRO A 311 25.60 -13.48 -7.55
N GLY A 312 24.38 -13.82 -7.16
CA GLY A 312 23.37 -12.84 -6.71
C GLY A 312 23.69 -12.23 -5.35
N MET A 313 24.16 -13.04 -4.40
CA MET A 313 24.58 -12.57 -3.07
C MET A 313 25.84 -11.70 -3.17
N GLU A 314 26.80 -12.12 -3.99
CA GLU A 314 28.00 -11.33 -4.24
C GLU A 314 27.67 -9.95 -4.80
N ARG A 315 26.78 -9.90 -5.83
CA ARG A 315 26.36 -8.64 -6.43
C ARG A 315 25.71 -7.70 -5.40
N LEU A 316 24.83 -8.22 -4.53
CA LEU A 316 24.20 -7.47 -3.44
C LEU A 316 25.22 -6.87 -2.46
N ILE A 317 26.25 -7.64 -2.09
CA ILE A 317 27.30 -7.19 -1.16
C ILE A 317 28.17 -6.11 -1.82
N THR A 318 28.53 -6.31 -3.10
CA THR A 318 29.42 -5.38 -3.84
C THR A 318 28.75 -4.11 -4.32
N GLU A 319 27.46 -4.12 -4.67
CA GLU A 319 26.80 -2.92 -5.18
C GLU A 319 26.25 -2.02 -4.05
N GLY A 320 26.20 -2.56 -2.83
CA GLY A 320 25.54 -1.93 -1.69
C GLY A 320 24.03 -1.77 -1.93
N VAL A 321 23.35 -1.15 -0.97
CA VAL A 321 21.93 -0.78 -1.13
C VAL A 321 21.87 0.42 -2.07
N ILE A 322 21.70 0.18 -3.38
CA ILE A 322 21.47 1.26 -4.37
C ILE A 322 20.13 1.96 -4.04
N TYR A 323 19.96 3.21 -4.47
CA TYR A 323 18.75 4.04 -4.35
C TYR A 323 17.40 3.28 -4.45
N HIS A 324 17.26 2.36 -5.41
CA HIS A 324 16.04 1.55 -5.59
C HIS A 324 15.81 0.56 -4.44
N TYR A 325 16.87 0.05 -3.84
CA TYR A 325 16.79 -0.84 -2.69
C TYR A 325 16.39 -0.10 -1.42
N TYR A 326 16.76 1.17 -1.21
CA TYR A 326 16.31 1.93 -0.02
C TYR A 326 14.79 2.01 0.07
N LEU A 327 14.13 2.36 -1.04
CA LEU A 327 12.68 2.37 -1.14
C LEU A 327 12.10 0.98 -0.84
N PHE A 328 12.59 -0.05 -1.52
CA PHE A 328 12.09 -1.42 -1.37
C PHE A 328 12.32 -1.99 0.04
N PHE A 329 13.46 -1.70 0.66
CA PHE A 329 13.81 -2.14 2.01
C PHE A 329 12.95 -1.43 3.06
N PHE A 330 12.71 -0.12 2.92
CA PHE A 330 11.83 0.60 3.84
C PHE A 330 10.36 0.22 3.67
N PHE A 331 9.90 -0.10 2.46
CA PHE A 331 8.57 -0.70 2.26
C PHE A 331 8.40 -2.02 3.02
N PHE A 332 9.48 -2.77 3.23
CA PHE A 332 9.46 -4.01 4.01
C PHE A 332 9.40 -3.73 5.53
N PHE A 333 10.17 -2.75 6.01
CA PHE A 333 10.30 -2.46 7.45
C PHE A 333 9.24 -1.53 8.02
N SER A 334 8.72 -0.59 7.22
CA SER A 334 7.83 0.46 7.73
C SER A 334 6.42 -0.05 8.05
N PRO A 335 5.77 -0.91 7.25
CA PRO A 335 4.49 -1.51 7.64
C PRO A 335 4.62 -2.38 8.91
N CYS A 336 5.77 -3.06 9.09
CA CYS A 336 6.08 -3.77 10.33
C CYS A 336 6.12 -2.82 11.54
N GLN A 337 6.78 -1.67 11.41
CA GLN A 337 6.93 -0.69 12.48
C GLN A 337 5.67 0.15 12.72
N ILE A 338 4.93 0.53 11.68
CA ILE A 338 3.66 1.27 11.78
C ILE A 338 2.63 0.42 12.50
N TYR A 339 2.51 -0.88 12.19
CA TYR A 339 1.64 -1.77 12.95
C TYR A 339 2.12 -1.91 14.41
N LEU A 340 3.43 -1.97 14.66
CA LEU A 340 3.97 -1.99 16.03
C LEU A 340 3.64 -0.68 16.78
N LEU A 341 3.71 0.47 16.11
CA LEU A 341 3.32 1.78 16.63
C LEU A 341 1.81 1.86 16.91
N ILE A 342 0.96 1.37 16.00
CA ILE A 342 -0.49 1.27 16.21
C ILE A 342 -0.78 0.34 17.38
N ARG A 343 -0.05 -0.78 17.52
CA ARG A 343 -0.19 -1.72 18.63
C ARG A 343 0.26 -1.13 19.96
N VAL A 344 1.37 -0.39 19.98
CA VAL A 344 1.83 0.35 21.17
C VAL A 344 0.82 1.45 21.51
N ALA A 345 0.33 2.21 20.54
CA ALA A 345 -0.67 3.26 20.75
C ALA A 345 -2.02 2.70 21.23
N SER A 346 -2.48 1.57 20.69
CA SER A 346 -3.71 0.90 21.13
C SER A 346 -3.55 0.21 22.49
N CYS A 347 -2.38 -0.37 22.80
CA CYS A 347 -2.06 -0.85 24.14
C CYS A 347 -2.00 0.31 25.17
N ILE A 348 -1.46 1.47 24.79
CA ILE A 348 -1.46 2.68 25.62
C ILE A 348 -2.89 3.22 25.79
N PHE A 349 -3.71 3.22 24.75
CA PHE A 349 -5.12 3.64 24.84
C PHE A 349 -5.93 2.73 25.75
N ILE A 350 -5.73 1.40 25.65
CA ILE A 350 -6.35 0.41 26.55
C ILE A 350 -5.84 0.61 27.98
N TYR A 351 -4.55 0.88 28.18
CA TYR A 351 -3.99 1.15 29.51
C TYR A 351 -4.58 2.43 30.12
N VAL A 352 -4.74 3.50 29.35
CA VAL A 352 -5.35 4.76 29.80
C VAL A 352 -6.85 4.57 30.11
N TYR A 353 -7.58 3.78 29.32
CA TYR A 353 -9.01 3.53 29.53
C TYR A 353 -9.27 2.58 30.72
N VAL A 354 -8.40 1.59 30.94
CA VAL A 354 -8.49 0.66 32.08
C VAL A 354 -8.01 1.32 33.38
N CYS A 355 -7.02 2.22 33.32
CA CYS A 355 -6.51 2.91 34.51
C CYS A 355 -7.29 4.17 34.91
N LYS A 356 -8.10 4.78 34.02
CA LYS A 356 -9.01 5.89 34.37
C LYS A 356 -10.44 5.43 34.76
N GLY A 357 -10.68 4.13 34.82
CA GLY A 357 -11.89 3.53 35.39
C GLY A 357 -11.82 3.32 36.91
N LYS A 358 -11.35 4.33 37.65
CA LYS A 358 -11.52 4.48 39.11
C LYS A 358 -11.84 5.92 39.44
#